data_AF-A0A542ZWX9-F1
#
_entry.id   AF-A0A542ZWX9-F1
#
_cell.length_a   1.000
_cell.length_b   1.000
_cell.length_c   1.000
_cell.angle_alpha   90.00
_cell.angle_beta   90.00
_cell.angle_gamma   90.00
#
_symmetry.space_group_name_H-M   'P 1'
#
loop_
_entity.id
_entity.type
_entity.pdbx_description
1 polymer ?
#
loop_
_entity_poly.entity_id
_entity_poly.type
_entity_poly.pdbx_seq_one_letter_code
_entity_poly.pdbx_strand_id
1 'polypeptide(L)'
;MHSSARRASWQRTDCPTWCVVNHHDDDHIHDHRHQSEFLEIPVLAVTEGHGGHLGGRDNWNATELVICLQLRDGADHTEVYIGDGMEQRIAVDVPSALRLADNLGSLVRALTASWSRETGVTDQSRPGG
;
A
#
# COMPACT_ATOMS: atom_id res chain seq x y z
N MET A 1 -31.83 12.84 -6.51
CA MET A 1 -31.73 14.06 -5.67
C MET A 1 -30.54 13.86 -4.76
N HIS A 2 -29.36 14.37 -5.12
CA HIS A 2 -28.19 14.31 -4.23
C HIS A 2 -28.33 15.46 -3.24
N SER A 3 -28.60 15.14 -1.97
CA SER A 3 -28.52 16.10 -0.88
C SER A 3 -27.08 16.56 -0.77
N SER A 4 -26.80 17.83 -1.10
CA SER A 4 -25.48 18.43 -0.85
C SER A 4 -25.29 18.53 0.65
N ALA A 5 -24.65 17.52 1.24
CA ALA A 5 -24.19 17.58 2.62
C ALA A 5 -23.32 18.84 2.79
N ARG A 6 -23.53 19.57 3.89
CA ARG A 6 -22.76 20.78 4.19
C ARG A 6 -21.30 20.41 4.33
N ARG A 7 -20.41 21.14 3.64
CA ARG A 7 -18.96 21.03 3.80
C ARG A 7 -18.55 21.35 5.24
N ALA A 8 -17.63 20.57 5.82
CA ALA A 8 -17.07 20.87 7.14
C ALA A 8 -16.32 22.23 7.13
N SER A 9 -16.33 22.95 8.25
CA SER A 9 -15.78 24.30 8.35
C SER A 9 -14.26 24.35 8.21
N TRP A 10 -13.58 23.27 8.55
CA TRP A 10 -12.12 23.15 8.41
C TRP A 10 -11.71 22.83 6.97
N GLN A 11 -12.61 22.26 6.16
CA GLN A 11 -12.30 21.75 4.83
C GLN A 11 -12.09 22.90 3.83
N ARG A 12 -10.85 23.08 3.38
CA ARG A 12 -10.43 24.15 2.47
C ARG A 12 -10.77 23.84 1.03
N THR A 13 -10.66 22.58 0.61
CA THR A 13 -10.87 22.13 -0.77
C THR A 13 -12.09 21.24 -0.92
N ASP A 14 -12.69 21.20 -2.12
CA ASP A 14 -13.74 20.21 -2.40
C ASP A 14 -13.22 18.78 -2.27
N CYS A 15 -14.10 17.84 -1.92
CA CYS A 15 -13.75 16.43 -1.91
C CYS A 15 -13.31 15.98 -3.32
N PRO A 16 -12.11 15.40 -3.47
CA PRO A 16 -11.75 14.68 -4.68
C PRO A 16 -12.77 13.56 -4.96
N THR A 17 -12.93 13.18 -6.24
CA THR A 17 -13.91 12.17 -6.65
C THR A 17 -13.69 10.78 -6.04
N TRP A 18 -12.48 10.51 -5.57
CA TRP A 18 -12.10 9.26 -4.90
C TRP A 18 -12.28 9.31 -3.37
N CYS A 19 -12.58 10.47 -2.79
CA CYS A 19 -12.74 10.61 -1.34
C CYS A 19 -14.03 9.94 -0.86
N VAL A 20 -13.91 9.03 0.09
CA VAL A 20 -15.05 8.32 0.73
C VAL A 20 -15.31 8.73 2.17
N VAL A 21 -14.47 9.62 2.72
CA VAL A 21 -14.62 10.12 4.09
C VAL A 21 -15.83 11.03 4.19
N ASN A 22 -16.62 10.84 5.25
CA ASN A 22 -17.71 11.74 5.63
C ASN A 22 -17.19 12.77 6.63
N HIS A 23 -16.90 13.98 6.15
CA HIS A 23 -16.28 15.05 6.95
C HIS A 23 -17.28 15.74 7.87
N HIS A 24 -16.89 15.92 9.12
CA HIS A 24 -17.66 16.60 10.15
C HIS A 24 -16.85 17.72 10.82
N ASP A 25 -17.55 18.74 11.33
CA ASP A 25 -16.89 19.90 11.98
C ASP A 25 -16.12 19.52 13.24
N ASP A 26 -16.48 18.42 13.89
CA ASP A 26 -15.88 17.87 15.10
C ASP A 26 -14.81 16.80 14.83
N ASP A 27 -14.46 16.56 13.56
CA ASP A 27 -13.34 15.67 13.22
C ASP A 27 -12.05 16.14 13.90
N HIS A 28 -11.28 15.18 14.40
CA HIS A 28 -9.99 15.46 15.00
C HIS A 28 -9.03 16.04 13.96
N ILE A 29 -8.10 16.93 14.36
CA ILE A 29 -7.17 17.58 13.43
C ILE A 29 -6.30 16.61 12.60
N HIS A 30 -6.08 15.40 13.12
CA HIS A 30 -5.36 14.35 12.39
C HIS A 30 -6.19 13.70 11.27
N ASP A 31 -7.51 13.80 11.37
CA ASP A 31 -8.49 13.26 10.43
C ASP A 31 -8.97 14.29 9.40
N HIS A 32 -8.43 15.52 9.46
CA HIS A 32 -8.61 16.55 8.43
C HIS A 32 -7.86 16.18 7.14
N ARG A 33 -8.33 15.13 6.46
CA ARG A 33 -7.76 14.56 5.25
C ARG A 33 -8.83 13.86 4.41
N HIS A 34 -8.69 13.94 3.09
CA HIS A 34 -9.42 13.08 2.16
C HIS A 34 -8.77 11.70 2.12
N GLN A 35 -9.58 10.65 2.00
CA GLN A 35 -9.12 9.27 1.94
C GLN A 35 -9.96 8.47 0.95
N SER A 36 -9.33 7.60 0.15
CA SER A 36 -10.05 6.63 -0.68
C SER A 36 -10.53 5.43 0.13
N GLU A 37 -11.26 4.53 -0.53
CA GLU A 37 -11.45 3.17 -0.01
C GLU A 37 -10.09 2.48 0.20
N PHE A 38 -10.10 1.50 1.08
CA PHE A 38 -8.94 0.68 1.41
C PHE A 38 -8.87 -0.53 0.48
N LEU A 39 -7.66 -0.79 -0.03
CA LEU A 39 -7.31 -2.09 -0.57
C LEU A 39 -6.50 -2.84 0.49
N GLU A 40 -7.11 -3.87 1.07
CA GLU A 40 -6.49 -4.74 2.06
C GLU A 40 -5.76 -5.90 1.37
N ILE A 41 -4.51 -6.13 1.77
CA ILE A 41 -3.63 -7.14 1.18
C ILE A 41 -3.05 -7.99 2.31
N PRO A 42 -3.46 -9.26 2.44
CA PRO A 42 -2.83 -10.17 3.39
C PRO A 42 -1.39 -10.45 2.94
N VAL A 43 -0.43 -10.33 3.86
CA VAL A 43 0.99 -10.53 3.59
C VAL A 43 1.67 -11.32 4.71
N LEU A 44 2.80 -11.92 4.38
CA LEU A 44 3.79 -12.37 5.36
C LEU A 44 4.89 -11.31 5.39
N ALA A 45 4.93 -10.51 6.45
CA ALA A 45 5.87 -9.39 6.60
C ALA A 45 6.99 -9.74 7.59
N VAL A 46 8.19 -9.21 7.35
CA VAL A 46 9.26 -9.25 8.34
C VAL A 46 9.04 -8.12 9.32
N THR A 47 8.73 -8.46 10.57
CA THR A 47 8.72 -7.51 11.68
C THR A 47 10.08 -7.61 12.35
N GLU A 48 10.83 -6.51 12.40
CA GLU A 48 12.22 -6.39 12.88
C GLU A 48 13.29 -6.58 11.80
N GLY A 49 13.93 -5.47 11.43
CA GLY A 49 15.25 -5.49 10.80
C GLY A 49 16.09 -4.42 11.50
N HIS A 50 17.29 -4.81 11.96
CA HIS A 50 18.42 -4.03 12.50
C HIS A 50 18.84 -4.48 13.92
N GLY A 51 19.52 -5.63 14.00
CA GLY A 51 20.54 -5.90 15.04
C GLY A 51 20.11 -6.16 16.49
N GLY A 52 18.82 -6.26 16.81
CA GLY A 52 18.35 -6.37 18.20
C GLY A 52 18.21 -7.79 18.76
N HIS A 53 18.08 -8.82 17.91
CA HIS A 53 17.87 -10.18 18.38
C HIS A 53 19.19 -10.96 18.45
N LEU A 54 19.57 -11.38 19.66
CA LEU A 54 20.76 -12.21 19.95
C LEU A 54 20.75 -13.58 19.23
N GLY A 55 19.75 -13.89 18.40
CA GLY A 55 19.59 -15.13 17.65
C GLY A 55 19.55 -15.01 16.11
N GLY A 56 19.60 -13.79 15.54
CA GLY A 56 19.86 -13.58 14.11
C GLY A 56 18.84 -14.16 13.10
N ARG A 57 17.57 -14.37 13.48
CA ARG A 57 16.51 -14.80 12.55
C ARG A 57 15.49 -13.69 12.34
N ASP A 58 15.13 -13.48 11.08
CA ASP A 58 14.03 -12.60 10.70
C ASP A 58 12.72 -13.16 11.26
N ASN A 59 11.98 -12.31 11.98
CA ASN A 59 10.67 -12.68 12.51
C ASN A 59 9.60 -12.38 11.44
N TRP A 60 9.13 -13.43 10.77
CA TRP A 60 8.05 -13.35 9.79
C TRP A 60 6.70 -13.47 10.48
N ASN A 61 5.80 -12.53 10.24
CA ASN A 61 4.46 -12.51 10.80
C ASN A 61 3.41 -12.29 9.70
N ALA A 62 2.29 -13.02 9.82
CA ALA A 62 1.13 -12.79 8.99
C ALA A 62 0.44 -11.49 9.45
N THR A 63 0.19 -10.59 8.52
CA THR A 63 -0.46 -9.30 8.76
C THR A 63 -1.21 -8.84 7.51
N GLU A 64 -1.88 -7.70 7.59
CA GLU A 64 -2.58 -7.06 6.48
C GLU A 64 -1.97 -5.69 6.22
N LEU A 65 -1.62 -5.42 4.95
CA LEU A 65 -1.26 -4.09 4.49
C LEU A 65 -2.48 -3.44 3.84
N VAL A 66 -2.70 -2.17 4.15
CA VAL A 66 -3.70 -1.32 3.53
C VAL A 66 -3.01 -0.42 2.52
N ILE A 67 -3.58 -0.33 1.32
CA ILE A 67 -3.24 0.68 0.31
C ILE A 67 -4.41 1.65 0.16
N CYS A 68 -4.14 2.95 0.23
CA CYS A 68 -5.14 3.97 -0.04
C CYS A 68 -4.52 5.30 -0.51
N LEU A 69 -5.35 6.15 -1.10
CA LEU A 69 -5.01 7.54 -1.39
C LEU A 69 -5.33 8.40 -0.16
N GLN A 70 -4.43 9.31 0.17
CA GLN A 70 -4.60 10.32 1.21
C GLN A 70 -4.28 11.70 0.64
N LEU A 71 -5.05 12.71 1.05
CA LEU A 71 -4.73 14.10 0.78
C LEU A 71 -5.09 14.90 2.02
N ARG A 72 -4.08 15.37 2.75
CA ARG A 72 -4.30 16.28 3.88
C ARG A 72 -4.97 17.56 3.39
N ASP A 73 -5.90 18.09 4.16
CA ASP A 73 -6.57 19.33 3.78
C ASP A 73 -5.55 20.46 3.60
N GLY A 74 -5.62 21.14 2.44
CA GLY A 74 -4.68 22.19 2.06
C GLY A 74 -3.30 21.72 1.59
N ALA A 75 -3.04 20.42 1.48
CA ALA A 75 -1.84 19.91 0.82
C ALA A 75 -1.93 20.04 -0.71
N ASP A 76 -0.79 20.04 -1.37
CA ASP A 76 -0.66 20.23 -2.83
C ASP A 76 -0.51 18.93 -3.62
N HIS A 77 -0.34 17.79 -2.94
CA HIS A 77 -0.18 16.49 -3.58
C HIS A 77 -0.95 15.39 -2.84
N THR A 78 -1.43 14.43 -3.63
CA THR A 78 -2.02 13.18 -3.11
C THR A 78 -0.92 12.20 -2.77
N GLU A 79 -1.00 11.62 -1.58
CA GLU A 79 -0.14 10.58 -1.06
C GLU A 79 -0.79 9.21 -1.34
N VAL A 80 0.03 8.22 -1.69
CA VAL A 80 -0.31 6.81 -1.68
C VAL A 80 0.27 6.23 -0.40
N TYR A 81 -0.62 5.83 0.52
CA TYR A 81 -0.27 5.15 1.75
C TYR A 81 -0.21 3.64 1.50
N ILE A 82 0.82 2.98 2.02
CA ILE A 82 0.95 1.53 2.11
C ILE A 82 1.42 1.21 3.53
N GLY A 83 0.63 0.48 4.32
CA GLY A 83 1.06 0.13 5.68
C GLY A 83 0.06 -0.70 6.46
N ASP A 84 0.43 -1.12 7.66
CA ASP A 84 -0.36 -1.97 8.56
C ASP A 84 -1.28 -1.16 9.51
N GLY A 85 -1.44 0.14 9.28
CA GLY A 85 -2.13 1.05 10.18
C GLY A 85 -1.35 1.40 11.46
N MET A 86 -0.16 0.82 11.64
CA MET A 86 0.69 0.95 12.83
C MET A 86 2.06 1.55 12.43
N GLU A 87 3.15 0.89 12.82
CA GLU A 87 4.52 1.39 12.66
C GLU A 87 5.11 1.11 11.27
N GLN A 88 4.62 0.11 10.54
CA GLN A 88 5.15 -0.24 9.22
C GLN A 88 4.37 0.48 8.14
N ARG A 89 4.95 1.56 7.61
CA ARG A 89 4.34 2.29 6.50
C ARG A 89 5.33 2.94 5.54
N ILE A 90 4.87 3.10 4.32
CA ILE A 90 5.44 3.97 3.29
C ILE A 90 4.31 4.91 2.85
N ALA A 91 4.62 6.20 2.75
CA ALA A 91 3.73 7.20 2.14
C ALA A 91 4.55 8.00 1.14
N VAL A 92 4.10 8.02 -0.12
CA VAL A 92 4.80 8.68 -1.24
C VAL A 92 3.79 9.35 -2.17
N ASP A 93 4.22 10.32 -2.96
CA ASP A 93 3.35 10.90 -3.99
C ASP A 93 2.95 9.88 -5.08
N VAL A 94 1.89 10.17 -5.83
CA VAL A 94 1.38 9.28 -6.89
C VAL A 94 2.44 8.94 -7.96
N PRO A 95 3.22 9.88 -8.52
CA PRO A 95 4.27 9.55 -9.48
C PRO A 95 5.34 8.60 -8.92
N SER A 96 5.71 8.75 -7.65
CA SER A 96 6.68 7.89 -6.97
C SER A 96 6.09 6.52 -6.66
N ALA A 97 4.80 6.45 -6.28
CA ALA A 97 4.09 5.18 -6.11
C ALA A 97 4.06 4.36 -7.41
N LEU A 98 3.83 5.00 -8.56
CA LEU A 98 3.87 4.34 -9.86
C LEU A 98 5.26 3.75 -10.15
N ARG A 99 6.32 4.55 -9.97
CA ARG A 99 7.70 4.06 -10.15
C ARG A 99 8.02 2.92 -9.19
N LEU A 100 7.56 3.01 -7.94
CA LEU A 100 7.76 1.95 -6.95
C LEU A 100 7.08 0.65 -7.38
N ALA A 101 5.82 0.72 -7.81
CA ALA A 101 5.06 -0.45 -8.28
C ALA A 101 5.73 -1.12 -9.49
N ASP A 102 6.18 -0.33 -10.47
CA ASP A 102 6.85 -0.84 -11.67
C ASP A 102 8.17 -1.56 -11.33
N ASN A 103 8.99 -0.94 -10.47
CA ASN A 103 10.28 -1.51 -10.08
C ASN A 103 10.11 -2.74 -9.18
N LEU A 104 9.17 -2.70 -8.23
CA LEU A 104 8.84 -3.84 -7.37
C LEU A 104 8.35 -5.03 -8.21
N GLY A 105 7.38 -4.80 -9.09
CA GLY A 105 6.85 -5.85 -9.96
C GLY A 105 7.92 -6.44 -10.87
N SER A 106 8.81 -5.61 -11.40
CA SER A 106 9.94 -6.07 -12.23
C SER A 106 10.93 -6.93 -11.44
N LEU A 107 11.28 -6.51 -10.22
CA LEU A 107 12.19 -7.24 -9.35
C LEU A 107 11.63 -8.62 -8.95
N VAL A 108 10.37 -8.67 -8.51
CA VAL A 108 9.71 -9.92 -8.10
C VAL A 108 9.60 -10.89 -9.28
N ARG A 109 9.19 -10.41 -10.46
CA ARG A 109 9.11 -11.25 -11.67
C ARG A 109 10.48 -11.81 -12.09
N ALA A 110 11.54 -11.03 -11.96
CA ALA A 110 12.89 -11.48 -12.27
C ALA A 110 13.32 -12.65 -11.36
N LEU A 111 13.01 -12.58 -10.06
CA LEU A 111 13.26 -13.65 -9.09
C LEU A 111 12.49 -14.92 -9.41
N THR A 112 11.19 -14.81 -9.72
CA THR A 112 10.39 -15.99 -10.08
C THR A 112 10.90 -16.66 -11.35
N ALA A 113 11.35 -15.88 -12.34
CA ALA A 113 11.90 -16.40 -13.58
C ALA A 113 13.28 -17.08 -13.39
N SER A 114 14.11 -16.62 -12.44
CA SER A 114 15.38 -17.29 -12.13
C SER A 114 15.17 -18.62 -11.43
N TRP A 115 14.22 -18.71 -10.49
CA TRP A 115 13.88 -19.97 -9.84
C TRP A 115 13.40 -21.04 -10.81
N SER A 116 12.54 -20.69 -11.77
CA SER A 116 12.09 -21.64 -12.80
C SER A 116 13.23 -22.17 -13.68
N ARG A 117 14.31 -21.40 -13.87
CA ARG A 117 15.50 -21.83 -14.62
C ARG A 117 16.43 -22.72 -13.79
N GLU A 118 16.52 -22.49 -12.49
CA GLU A 118 17.37 -23.26 -11.57
C GLU A 118 16.74 -24.60 -11.16
N THR A 119 15.40 -24.70 -11.07
CA THR A 119 14.72 -25.95 -10.67
C THR A 119 14.52 -26.97 -11.79
N GLY A 120 14.97 -26.70 -13.03
CA GLY A 120 15.20 -27.71 -14.06
C GLY A 120 14.11 -28.77 -14.24
N VAL A 121 12.82 -28.42 -14.26
CA VAL A 121 11.79 -29.35 -14.73
C VAL A 121 11.92 -29.43 -16.25
N THR A 122 12.78 -30.33 -16.71
CA THR A 122 12.79 -30.80 -18.09
C THR A 122 11.61 -31.75 -18.23
N ASP A 123 10.57 -31.31 -18.93
CA ASP A 123 9.53 -32.19 -19.45
C ASP A 123 10.17 -33.11 -20.49
N GLN A 124 10.68 -34.26 -20.05
CA GLN A 124 11.02 -35.39 -20.90
C GLN A 124 9.77 -36.23 -21.12
N SER A 125 8.80 -35.68 -21.86
CA SER A 125 7.69 -36.46 -22.42
C SER A 125 7.82 -36.50 -23.94
N ARG A 126 8.83 -37.25 -24.41
CA ARG A 126 8.89 -37.72 -25.80
C ARG A 126 8.77 -39.25 -25.77
N PRO A 127 7.65 -39.85 -26.15
CA PRO A 127 7.65 -41.27 -26.44
C PRO A 127 8.29 -41.45 -27.82
N GLY A 128 9.38 -42.21 -27.85
CA GLY A 128 9.84 -42.90 -29.04
C GLY A 128 8.95 -44.11 -29.30
N GLY A 129 8.69 -44.40 -30.58
CA GLY A 129 7.90 -45.54 -31.04
C GLY A 129 7.07 -45.18 -32.26
#